data_AF-A0A537JA02-F1
#
_entry.id   AF-A0A537JA02-F1
#
_cell.length_a   1.000
_cell.length_b   1.000
_cell.length_c   1.000
_cell.angle_alpha   90.00
_cell.angle_beta   90.00
_cell.angle_gamma   90.00
#
_symmetry.space_group_name_H-M   'P 1'
#
loop_
_entity.id
_entity.type
_entity.pdbx_description
1 polymer ?
#
loop_
_entity_poly.entity_id
_entity_poly.type
_entity_poly.pdbx_seq_one_letter_code
_entity_poly.pdbx_strand_id
1 'polypeptide(L)'
;MADRDLIALAARELEQTKLARAADVEDGCVLRVPKAYPVYDRGYEARVEVIRDYLGGFCNIQAVGRNGMHKYNNQDHSMMTALLAARNVLGADLDPWKVNTDAQYLEAPDENGQVCRLVPRSRFVGS
;
A
#
# COMPACT_ATOMS: atom_id res chain seq x y z
N MET A 1 15.16 -10.28 -20.46
CA MET A 1 14.41 -9.99 -21.70
C MET A 1 14.61 -8.52 -22.02
N ALA A 2 14.86 -8.17 -23.28
CA ALA A 2 15.01 -6.77 -23.69
C ALA A 2 13.63 -6.09 -23.79
N ASP A 3 13.60 -4.75 -23.72
CA ASP A 3 12.34 -3.98 -23.70
C ASP A 3 11.50 -4.20 -24.95
N ARG A 4 12.15 -4.22 -26.13
CA ARG A 4 11.49 -4.49 -27.41
C ARG A 4 10.78 -5.84 -27.43
N ASP A 5 11.37 -6.85 -26.78
CA ASP A 5 10.82 -8.20 -26.78
C ASP A 5 9.59 -8.27 -25.87
N LEU A 6 9.60 -7.52 -24.75
CA LEU A 6 8.47 -7.37 -23.83
C LEU A 6 7.31 -6.61 -24.48
N ILE A 7 7.59 -5.53 -25.22
CA ILE A 7 6.57 -4.77 -25.95
C ILE A 7 5.94 -5.66 -27.04
N ALA A 8 6.76 -6.39 -27.80
CA ALA A 8 6.26 -7.30 -28.82
C ALA A 8 5.44 -8.46 -28.22
N LEU A 9 5.81 -8.94 -27.02
CA LEU A 9 5.02 -9.94 -26.29
C LEU A 9 3.66 -9.39 -25.88
N ALA A 10 3.63 -8.21 -25.25
CA ALA A 10 2.39 -7.56 -24.81
C ALA A 10 1.44 -7.29 -25.99
N ALA A 11 1.94 -6.83 -27.14
CA ALA A 11 1.13 -6.61 -28.34
C ALA A 11 0.45 -7.90 -28.85
N ARG A 12 1.17 -9.04 -28.84
CA ARG A 12 0.60 -10.34 -29.20
C ARG A 12 -0.45 -10.81 -28.19
N GLU A 13 -0.20 -10.60 -26.90
CA GLU A 13 -1.13 -10.99 -25.84
C GLU A 13 -2.41 -10.14 -25.85
N LEU A 14 -2.34 -8.85 -26.18
CA LEU A 14 -3.51 -7.99 -26.40
C LEU A 14 -4.44 -8.56 -27.49
N GLU A 15 -3.88 -9.09 -28.58
CA GLU A 15 -4.66 -9.69 -29.67
C GLU A 15 -5.23 -11.06 -29.27
N GLN A 16 -4.44 -11.90 -28.60
CA GLN A 16 -4.89 -13.19 -28.09
C GLN A 16 -6.02 -13.07 -27.06
N THR A 17 -5.95 -12.05 -26.21
CA THR A 17 -6.99 -11.74 -25.21
C THR A 17 -8.17 -10.96 -25.79
N LYS A 18 -8.13 -10.60 -27.09
CA LYS A 18 -9.17 -9.84 -27.81
C LYS A 18 -9.42 -8.44 -27.23
N LEU A 19 -8.42 -7.84 -26.60
CA LEU A 19 -8.50 -6.46 -26.08
C LEU A 19 -8.23 -5.41 -27.16
N ALA A 20 -7.28 -5.69 -28.07
CA ALA A 20 -6.93 -4.85 -29.21
C ALA A 20 -6.19 -5.68 -30.27
N ARG A 21 -6.13 -5.25 -31.53
CA ARG A 21 -5.29 -5.92 -32.53
C ARG A 21 -3.84 -5.51 -32.32
N ALA A 22 -2.88 -6.42 -32.51
CA ALA A 22 -1.46 -6.10 -32.40
C ALA A 22 -1.03 -4.99 -33.40
N ALA A 23 -1.71 -4.92 -34.54
CA ALA A 23 -1.50 -3.89 -35.57
C ALA A 23 -1.96 -2.47 -35.15
N ASP A 24 -2.78 -2.34 -34.10
CA ASP A 24 -3.26 -1.05 -33.59
C ASP A 24 -2.31 -0.45 -32.53
N VAL A 25 -1.22 -1.16 -32.17
CA VAL A 25 -0.23 -0.68 -31.19
C VAL A 25 0.80 0.23 -31.88
N GLU A 26 0.78 1.52 -31.55
CA GLU A 26 1.71 2.51 -32.13
C GLU A 26 3.05 2.60 -31.38
N ASP A 27 3.02 2.49 -30.04
CA ASP A 27 4.21 2.64 -29.18
C ASP A 27 4.05 1.84 -27.87
N GLY A 28 5.15 1.65 -27.15
CA GLY A 28 5.18 0.96 -25.86
C GLY A 28 6.37 1.38 -25.00
N CYS A 29 6.18 1.40 -23.69
CA CYS A 29 7.25 1.67 -22.73
C CYS A 29 7.35 0.54 -21.70
N VAL A 30 8.57 0.27 -21.23
CA VAL A 30 8.83 -0.73 -20.19
C VAL A 30 9.40 -0.03 -18.97
N LEU A 31 8.64 -0.05 -17.88
CA LEU A 31 9.06 0.46 -16.59
C LEU A 31 9.38 -0.72 -15.65
N ARG A 32 10.61 -0.77 -15.15
CA ARG A 32 11.00 -1.73 -14.11
C ARG A 32 10.95 -1.05 -12.76
N VAL A 33 9.97 -1.44 -11.95
CA VAL A 33 9.75 -0.88 -10.62
C VAL A 33 10.26 -1.87 -9.57
N PRO A 34 11.53 -1.77 -9.13
CA PRO A 34 12.01 -2.60 -8.05
C PRO A 34 11.20 -2.33 -6.77
N LYS A 35 10.91 -3.38 -6.00
CA LYS A 35 10.14 -3.28 -4.74
C LYS A 35 8.73 -2.68 -4.94
N ALA A 36 8.08 -3.00 -6.06
CA ALA A 36 6.70 -2.57 -6.33
C ALA A 36 5.68 -3.12 -5.31
N TYR A 37 5.94 -4.32 -4.80
CA TYR A 37 5.05 -5.03 -3.88
C TYR A 37 5.83 -5.59 -2.69
N PRO A 38 5.29 -5.44 -1.45
CA PRO A 38 5.78 -6.20 -0.32
C PRO A 38 5.42 -7.67 -0.53
N VAL A 39 6.43 -8.54 -0.42
CA VAL A 39 6.23 -9.99 -0.48
C VAL A 39 6.03 -10.48 0.94
N TYR A 40 4.92 -11.20 1.15
CA TYR A 40 4.60 -11.84 2.43
C TYR A 40 5.09 -13.27 2.43
N ASP A 41 6.40 -13.41 2.57
CA ASP A 41 7.04 -14.71 2.70
C ASP A 41 6.92 -15.28 4.12
N ARG A 42 7.36 -16.52 4.33
CA ARG A 42 7.22 -17.19 5.62
C ARG A 42 7.92 -16.39 6.73
N GLY A 43 7.17 -16.04 7.77
CA GLY A 43 7.67 -15.28 8.91
C GLY A 43 7.85 -13.78 8.67
N TYR A 44 7.23 -13.22 7.62
CA TYR A 44 7.33 -11.78 7.34
C TYR A 44 6.82 -10.93 8.51
N GLU A 45 5.74 -11.35 9.16
CA GLU A 45 5.12 -10.65 10.30
C GLU A 45 6.11 -10.45 11.44
N ALA A 46 6.77 -11.53 11.87
CA ALA A 46 7.78 -11.47 12.92
C ALA A 46 8.96 -10.56 12.55
N ARG A 47 9.37 -10.53 11.28
CA ARG A 47 10.44 -9.63 10.82
C ARG A 47 9.99 -8.17 10.81
N VAL A 48 8.76 -7.91 10.37
CA VAL A 48 8.16 -6.56 10.38
C VAL A 48 7.99 -6.07 11.81
N GLU A 49 7.57 -6.93 12.73
CA GLU A 49 7.43 -6.61 14.15
C GLU A 49 8.77 -6.21 14.78
N VAL A 50 9.84 -6.98 14.58
CA VAL A 50 11.19 -6.62 15.05
C VAL A 50 11.63 -5.24 14.55
N ILE A 51 11.38 -4.94 13.28
CA ILE A 51 11.72 -3.62 12.70
C ILE A 51 10.84 -2.53 13.31
N ARG A 52 9.53 -2.77 13.44
CA ARG A 52 8.58 -1.83 14.01
C ARG A 52 8.95 -1.48 15.45
N ASP A 53 9.26 -2.47 16.27
CA ASP A 53 9.65 -2.28 17.66
C ASP A 53 10.95 -1.49 17.80
N TYR A 54 11.94 -1.83 16.96
CA TYR A 54 13.19 -1.07 16.89
C TYR A 54 12.95 0.39 16.51
N LEU A 55 12.14 0.66 15.48
CA LEU A 55 11.80 2.01 15.07
C LEU A 55 10.97 2.77 16.12
N GLY A 56 10.14 2.06 16.89
CA GLY A 56 9.34 2.62 17.98
C GLY A 56 10.16 3.21 19.13
N GLY A 57 11.45 2.86 19.24
CA GLY A 57 12.37 3.46 20.20
C GLY A 57 12.79 4.90 19.87
N PHE A 58 12.48 5.41 18.68
CA PHE A 58 12.83 6.76 18.25
C PHE A 58 11.61 7.68 18.28
N CYS A 59 11.73 8.84 18.94
CA CYS A 59 10.65 9.83 19.00
C CYS A 59 10.44 10.63 17.70
N ASN A 60 11.37 10.54 16.76
CA ASN A 60 11.43 11.35 15.54
C ASN A 60 11.33 10.52 14.25
N ILE A 61 10.98 9.23 14.32
CA ILE A 61 10.82 8.35 13.15
C ILE A 61 9.44 7.70 13.18
N GLN A 62 8.75 7.71 12.03
CA GLN A 62 7.50 6.98 11.83
C GLN A 62 7.51 6.27 10.48
N ALA A 63 7.23 4.97 10.48
CA ALA A 63 7.06 4.18 9.26
C ALA A 63 5.71 4.49 8.61
N VAL A 64 5.73 4.81 7.31
CA VAL A 64 4.52 5.15 6.52
C VAL A 64 4.58 4.53 5.12
N GLY A 65 3.42 4.41 4.49
CA GLY A 65 3.28 3.94 3.12
C GLY A 65 3.55 2.44 2.92
N ARG A 66 3.43 1.99 1.66
CA ARG A 66 3.53 0.56 1.28
C ARG A 66 4.82 -0.09 1.74
N ASN A 67 5.97 0.44 1.34
CA ASN A 67 7.28 -0.17 1.63
C ASN A 67 7.83 0.22 3.00
N GLY A 68 7.50 1.41 3.51
CA GLY A 68 7.94 1.82 4.85
C GLY A 68 7.32 0.98 5.96
N MET A 69 6.07 0.55 5.76
CA MET A 69 5.35 -0.31 6.71
C MET A 69 5.33 -1.80 6.30
N HIS A 70 5.88 -2.13 5.12
CA HIS A 70 5.75 -3.45 4.47
C HIS A 70 4.29 -3.95 4.43
N LYS A 71 3.34 -3.05 4.15
CA LYS A 71 1.91 -3.35 4.02
C LYS A 71 1.47 -3.20 2.56
N TYR A 72 0.59 -4.08 2.09
CA TYR A 72 -0.06 -4.00 0.78
C TYR A 72 -1.07 -2.83 0.76
N ASN A 73 -0.56 -1.61 0.73
CA ASN A 73 -1.36 -0.40 0.71
C ASN A 73 -1.67 0.02 -0.73
N ASN A 74 -2.92 0.45 -0.97
CA ASN A 74 -3.24 1.29 -2.12
C ASN A 74 -2.74 2.72 -1.90
N GLN A 75 -2.88 3.55 -2.94
CA GLN A 75 -2.36 4.93 -2.92
C GLN A 75 -3.01 5.76 -1.81
N ASP A 76 -4.33 5.67 -1.64
CA ASP A 76 -5.07 6.41 -0.63
C ASP A 76 -4.68 5.99 0.80
N HIS A 77 -4.49 4.68 1.05
CA HIS A 77 -3.97 4.19 2.33
C HIS A 77 -2.55 4.71 2.60
N SER A 78 -1.68 4.67 1.59
CA SER A 78 -0.31 5.18 1.72
C SER A 78 -0.30 6.67 2.03
N MET A 79 -1.11 7.47 1.34
CA MET A 79 -1.26 8.90 1.62
C MET A 79 -1.84 9.15 3.01
N MET A 80 -2.84 8.37 3.44
CA MET A 80 -3.42 8.50 4.78
C MET A 80 -2.37 8.27 5.87
N THR A 81 -1.55 7.23 5.76
CA THR A 81 -0.49 6.97 6.75
C THR A 81 0.50 8.13 6.86
N ALA A 82 0.86 8.76 5.74
CA ALA A 82 1.73 9.93 5.73
C ALA A 82 1.05 11.17 6.35
N LEU A 83 -0.24 11.37 6.10
CA LEU A 83 -1.00 12.47 6.71
C LEU A 83 -1.12 12.32 8.23
N LEU A 84 -1.34 11.09 8.73
CA LEU A 84 -1.36 10.82 10.17
C LEU A 84 0.00 11.09 10.80
N ALA A 85 1.09 10.63 10.17
CA ALA A 85 2.44 10.92 10.66
C ALA A 85 2.75 12.42 10.67
N ALA A 86 2.34 13.18 9.65
CA ALA A 86 2.49 14.63 9.63
C ALA A 86 1.71 15.32 10.77
N ARG A 87 0.50 14.84 11.08
CA ARG A 87 -0.29 15.33 12.23
C ARG A 87 0.39 15.02 13.56
N ASN A 88 1.02 13.85 13.69
CA ASN A 88 1.77 13.49 14.89
C ASN A 88 2.98 14.41 15.09
N VAL A 89 3.67 14.81 14.02
CA VAL A 89 4.74 15.83 14.08
C VAL A 89 4.22 17.17 14.63
N LEU A 90 2.95 17.49 14.39
CA LEU A 90 2.27 18.68 14.90
C LEU A 90 1.64 18.49 16.30
N GLY A 91 1.91 17.37 16.97
CA GLY A 91 1.44 17.10 18.35
C GLY A 91 0.17 16.26 18.46
N ALA A 92 -0.30 15.64 17.38
CA ALA A 92 -1.35 14.63 17.49
C ALA A 92 -0.81 13.29 18.05
N ASP A 93 -1.74 12.44 18.52
CA ASP A 93 -1.46 11.06 18.92
C ASP A 93 -2.35 10.11 18.09
N LEU A 94 -1.86 9.74 16.92
CA LEU A 94 -2.53 8.88 15.95
C LEU A 94 -1.63 7.71 15.60
N ASP A 95 -2.19 6.53 15.37
CA ASP A 95 -1.43 5.34 14.99
C ASP A 95 -1.60 5.04 13.48
N PRO A 96 -0.58 5.30 12.64
CA PRO A 96 -0.64 4.98 11.22
C PRO A 96 -0.82 3.49 10.93
N TRP A 97 -0.40 2.59 11.84
CA TRP A 97 -0.52 1.14 11.65
C TRP A 97 -1.97 0.64 11.64
N LYS A 98 -2.89 1.43 12.22
CA LYS A 98 -4.34 1.19 12.21
C LYS A 98 -5.03 1.59 10.91
N VAL A 99 -4.32 2.20 9.96
CA VAL A 99 -4.86 2.38 8.60
C VAL A 99 -5.03 0.99 7.99
N ASN A 100 -6.28 0.61 7.84
CA ASN A 100 -6.67 -0.74 7.48
C ASN A 100 -6.44 -0.98 5.99
N THR A 101 -5.69 -2.03 5.66
CA THR A 101 -5.47 -2.49 4.27
C THR A 101 -6.52 -3.49 3.82
N ASP A 102 -7.15 -4.16 4.77
CA ASP A 102 -7.87 -5.41 4.53
C ASP A 102 -9.38 -5.20 4.38
N ALA A 103 -9.84 -3.96 4.55
CA ALA A 103 -11.25 -3.56 4.33
C ALA A 103 -11.71 -3.68 2.86
N GLN A 104 -10.83 -4.12 1.94
CA GLN A 104 -11.19 -4.40 0.53
C GLN A 104 -11.32 -5.89 0.21
N TYR A 105 -10.99 -6.82 1.12
CA TYR A 105 -11.23 -8.27 0.92
C TYR A 105 -12.31 -8.86 1.84
N LEU A 106 -12.73 -8.12 2.85
CA LEU A 106 -13.91 -8.43 3.67
C LEU A 106 -14.96 -7.34 3.44
N GLU A 107 -15.72 -7.44 2.35
CA GLU A 107 -17.10 -6.96 2.37
C GLU A 107 -17.92 -7.89 3.27
N ALA A 108 -17.60 -7.92 4.56
CA ALA A 108 -18.56 -8.29 5.58
C ALA A 108 -18.92 -6.97 6.27
N PRO A 109 -20.21 -6.57 6.28
CA PRO A 109 -20.62 -5.42 7.05
C PRO A 109 -20.22 -5.65 8.51
N ASP A 110 -19.80 -4.60 9.20
CA ASP A 110 -19.83 -4.63 10.65
C ASP A 110 -21.28 -4.88 11.11
N GLU A 111 -21.47 -5.24 12.38
CA GLU A 111 -22.80 -5.53 12.95
C GLU A 111 -23.78 -4.33 12.85
N ASN A 112 -23.32 -3.19 12.34
CA ASN A 112 -24.05 -1.93 12.15
C ASN A 112 -24.17 -1.48 10.67
N GLY A 113 -23.72 -2.26 9.69
CA GLY A 113 -23.89 -1.96 8.27
C GLY A 113 -23.17 -0.70 7.75
N GLN A 114 -22.12 -0.22 8.44
CA GLN A 114 -21.34 0.93 7.97
C GLN A 114 -20.14 0.49 7.13
N VAL A 115 -20.09 0.96 5.87
CA VAL A 115 -18.85 1.01 5.07
C VAL A 115 -17.97 2.12 5.63
N CYS A 116 -17.37 1.87 6.79
CA CYS A 116 -16.62 2.89 7.52
C CYS A 116 -15.19 2.92 7.01
N ARG A 117 -14.84 3.98 6.27
CA ARG A 117 -13.44 4.37 6.04
C ARG A 117 -12.87 4.77 7.40
N LEU A 118 -12.39 3.80 8.16
CA LEU A 118 -11.95 3.99 9.54
C LEU A 118 -10.73 4.92 9.57
N VAL A 119 -10.99 6.21 9.76
CA VAL A 119 -9.98 7.19 10.14
C VAL A 119 -9.75 7.02 11.64
N PRO A 120 -8.52 6.71 12.09
CA PRO A 120 -8.23 6.68 13.52
C PRO A 120 -8.56 8.03 14.15
N ARG A 121 -9.44 8.05 15.15
CA ARG A 121 -9.70 9.24 15.97
C ARG A 121 -8.71 9.26 17.13
N SER A 122 -8.20 10.43 17.51
CA SER A 122 -7.31 10.56 18.66
C SER A 122 -8.02 10.14 19.94
N ARG A 123 -7.30 9.58 20.90
CA ARG A 123 -7.78 9.47 22.29
C ARG A 123 -7.79 10.88 22.88
N PHE A 124 -8.93 11.55 22.85
CA PHE A 124 -9.13 12.74 23.67
C PHE A 124 -9.28 12.28 25.12
N VAL A 125 -8.19 12.29 25.89
CA VAL A 125 -8.26 12.15 27.35
C VAL A 125 -8.56 13.56 27.88
N GLY A 126 -9.82 13.79 28.22
CA GLY A 126 -10.24 15.03 28.86
C GLY A 126 -9.59 15.17 30.23
N SER A 127 -9.03 16.35 30.49
CA SER A 127 -8.71 16.88 31.82
C SER A 127 -9.99 17.33 32.53
#